data_AF-A0A3R7E4G7-F1
#
_entry.id   AF-A0A3R7E4G7-F1
#
_cell.length_a   1.000
_cell.length_b   1.000
_cell.length_c   1.000
_cell.angle_alpha   90.00
_cell.angle_beta   90.00
_cell.angle_gamma   90.00
#
_symmetry.space_group_name_H-M   'P 1'
#
loop_
_entity.id
_entity.type
_entity.pdbx_description
1 polymer ?
#
loop_
_entity_poly.entity_id
_entity_poly.type
_entity_poly.pdbx_seq_one_letter_code
_entity_poly.pdbx_strand_id
1 'polypeptide(L)'
;MGGFSEREYKEKLIKLREKLYDKIKDVRKEFSKIEKIKVNALKKNDDIKRSLDHDVDKISKDIVKSKDLAPESKERLRVEIESLKKEIEEKYKELKARISETLIPR
;
A
#
# COMPACT_ATOMS: atom_id res chain seq x y z
N MET A 1 1.59 -62.46 -2.19
CA MET A 1 0.41 -61.66 -1.79
C MET A 1 0.89 -60.59 -0.83
N GLY A 2 0.80 -59.33 -1.19
CA GLY A 2 1.34 -58.24 -0.36
C GLY A 2 0.66 -56.91 -0.72
N GLY A 3 -0.63 -56.84 -0.44
CA GLY A 3 -1.40 -55.60 -0.56
C GLY A 3 -1.49 -54.94 0.81
N PHE A 4 -1.47 -53.60 0.83
CA PHE A 4 -1.71 -52.84 2.06
C PHE A 4 -3.08 -53.20 2.66
N SER A 5 -3.10 -53.38 3.97
CA SER A 5 -4.33 -53.51 4.74
C SER A 5 -5.12 -52.20 4.75
N GLU A 6 -6.44 -52.28 4.99
CA GLU A 6 -7.29 -51.09 5.16
C GLU A 6 -6.72 -50.10 6.19
N ARG A 7 -6.10 -50.62 7.26
CA ARG A 7 -5.46 -49.82 8.30
C ARG A 7 -4.29 -49.01 7.76
N GLU A 8 -3.43 -49.60 6.94
CA GLU A 8 -2.30 -48.90 6.33
C GLU A 8 -2.77 -47.83 5.32
N TYR A 9 -3.87 -48.07 4.61
CA TYR A 9 -4.48 -47.04 3.78
C TYR A 9 -5.05 -45.88 4.61
N LYS A 10 -5.72 -46.16 5.74
CA LYS A 10 -6.20 -45.12 6.67
C LYS A 10 -5.05 -44.27 7.22
N GLU A 11 -3.94 -44.89 7.63
CA GLU A 11 -2.76 -44.16 8.11
C GLU A 11 -2.14 -43.28 7.02
N LYS A 12 -2.08 -43.75 5.76
CA LYS A 12 -1.62 -42.94 4.62
C LYS A 12 -2.54 -41.74 4.38
N LEU A 13 -3.86 -41.93 4.47
CA LEU A 13 -4.84 -40.84 4.33
C LEU A 13 -4.70 -39.79 5.44
N ILE A 14 -4.43 -40.21 6.69
CA ILE A 14 -4.17 -39.30 7.81
C ILE A 14 -2.92 -38.46 7.52
N LYS A 15 -1.80 -39.09 7.15
CA LYS A 15 -0.56 -38.38 6.80
C LYS A 15 -0.73 -37.40 5.64
N LEU A 16 -1.54 -37.76 4.64
CA LEU A 16 -1.86 -36.85 3.53
C LEU A 16 -2.67 -35.64 4.01
N ARG A 17 -3.63 -35.85 4.91
CA ARG A 17 -4.43 -34.78 5.49
C ARG A 17 -3.58 -33.82 6.35
N GLU A 18 -2.64 -34.36 7.14
CA GLU A 18 -1.66 -33.56 7.90
C GLU A 18 -0.82 -32.69 6.96
N LYS A 19 -0.21 -33.29 5.93
CA LYS A 19 0.56 -32.55 4.90
C LYS A 19 -0.27 -31.47 4.20
N LEU A 20 -1.55 -31.72 3.94
CA LEU A 20 -2.46 -30.73 3.36
C LEU A 20 -2.62 -29.53 4.30
N TYR A 21 -2.87 -29.77 5.59
CA TYR A 21 -3.04 -28.70 6.56
C TYR A 21 -1.77 -27.89 6.79
N ASP A 22 -0.60 -28.53 6.79
CA ASP A 22 0.68 -27.82 6.88
C ASP A 22 0.88 -26.89 5.69
N LYS A 23 0.63 -27.37 4.46
CA LYS A 23 0.71 -26.54 3.25
C LYS A 23 -0.29 -25.38 3.28
N ILE A 24 -1.52 -25.61 3.75
CA ILE A 24 -2.53 -24.54 3.92
C ILE A 24 -2.03 -23.49 4.90
N LYS A 25 -1.41 -23.91 6.01
CA LYS A 25 -0.85 -23.00 7.02
C LYS A 25 0.28 -22.14 6.45
N ASP A 26 1.17 -22.74 5.66
CA ASP A 26 2.26 -22.01 5.00
C ASP A 26 1.73 -20.96 4.03
N VAL A 27 0.75 -21.34 3.19
CA VAL A 27 0.09 -20.42 2.26
C VAL A 27 -0.58 -19.26 3.02
N ARG A 28 -1.32 -19.54 4.11
CA ARG A 28 -1.93 -18.51 4.96
C ARG A 28 -0.89 -17.55 5.55
N LYS A 29 0.28 -18.05 5.93
CA LYS A 29 1.38 -17.23 6.45
C LYS A 29 1.91 -16.27 5.38
N GLU A 30 2.04 -16.71 4.13
CA GLU A 30 2.42 -15.83 3.02
C GLU A 30 1.37 -14.75 2.75
N PHE A 31 0.08 -15.10 2.79
CA PHE A 31 -1.01 -14.11 2.71
C PHE A 31 -0.89 -13.03 3.79
N SER A 32 -0.67 -13.40 5.05
CA SER A 32 -0.49 -12.42 6.14
C SER A 32 0.73 -11.50 5.92
N LYS A 33 1.81 -11.99 5.30
CA LYS A 33 2.96 -11.13 4.93
C LYS A 33 2.57 -10.14 3.85
N ILE A 34 1.85 -10.57 2.82
CA ILE A 34 1.37 -9.71 1.73
C ILE A 34 0.46 -8.62 2.29
N GLU A 35 -0.49 -8.97 3.16
CA GLU A 35 -1.37 -8.01 3.83
C GLU A 35 -0.57 -6.97 4.64
N LYS A 36 0.45 -7.40 5.37
CA LYS A 36 1.32 -6.49 6.14
C LYS A 36 2.08 -5.53 5.22
N ILE A 37 2.63 -6.02 4.11
CA ILE A 37 3.32 -5.19 3.11
C ILE A 37 2.36 -4.15 2.54
N LYS A 38 1.14 -4.54 2.20
CA LYS A 38 0.08 -3.65 1.69
C LYS A 38 -0.26 -2.54 2.68
N VAL A 39 -0.50 -2.89 3.94
CA VAL A 39 -0.79 -1.90 5.00
C VAL A 39 0.38 -0.91 5.16
N ASN A 40 1.62 -1.40 5.12
CA ASN A 40 2.80 -0.54 5.21
C ASN A 40 2.94 0.38 3.99
N ALA A 41 2.60 -0.09 2.79
CA ALA A 41 2.60 0.73 1.58
C ALA A 41 1.55 1.86 1.65
N LEU A 42 0.34 1.55 2.15
CA LEU A 42 -0.69 2.57 2.38
C LEU A 42 -0.24 3.64 3.37
N LYS A 43 0.36 3.22 4.50
CA LYS A 43 0.90 4.16 5.50
C LYS A 43 1.96 5.08 4.89
N LYS A 44 2.92 4.53 4.15
CA LYS A 44 3.95 5.32 3.46
C LYS A 44 3.34 6.32 2.48
N ASN A 45 2.29 5.93 1.74
CA ASN A 45 1.60 6.82 0.81
C ASN A 45 0.91 7.99 1.55
N ASP A 46 0.26 7.71 2.69
CA ASP A 46 -0.34 8.75 3.54
C ASP A 46 0.72 9.69 4.12
N ASP A 47 1.86 9.16 4.58
CA ASP A 47 2.94 9.95 5.17
C ASP A 47 3.61 10.86 4.12
N ILE A 48 3.86 10.35 2.90
CA ILE A 48 4.38 11.15 1.79
C ILE A 48 3.43 12.30 1.47
N LYS A 49 2.13 12.03 1.32
CA LYS A 49 1.13 13.07 1.05
C LYS A 49 1.18 14.16 2.12
N ARG A 50 1.11 13.79 3.39
CA ARG A 50 1.13 14.76 4.50
C ARG A 50 2.40 15.60 4.53
N SER A 51 3.55 14.99 4.26
CA SER A 51 4.83 15.72 4.22
C SER A 51 4.83 16.74 3.10
N LEU A 52 4.44 16.34 1.89
CA LEU A 52 4.42 17.24 0.73
C LEU A 52 3.37 18.35 0.90
N ASP A 53 2.18 18.05 1.41
CA ASP A 53 1.15 19.04 1.72
C ASP A 53 1.69 20.08 2.72
N HIS A 54 2.40 19.63 3.75
CA HIS A 54 3.01 20.52 4.74
C HIS A 54 4.09 21.43 4.13
N ASP A 55 4.97 20.87 3.30
CA ASP A 55 6.03 21.63 2.63
C ASP A 55 5.45 22.68 1.67
N VAL A 56 4.44 22.29 0.89
CA VAL A 56 3.73 23.20 -0.01
C VAL A 56 3.03 24.33 0.76
N ASP A 57 2.37 24.02 1.88
CA ASP A 57 1.73 25.04 2.71
C ASP A 57 2.73 25.99 3.36
N LYS A 58 3.92 25.50 3.71
CA LYS A 58 5.01 26.35 4.22
C LYS A 58 5.50 27.31 3.14
N ILE A 59 5.80 26.80 1.95
CA ILE A 59 6.22 27.62 0.79
C ILE A 59 5.14 28.66 0.45
N SER A 60 3.87 28.25 0.44
CA SER A 60 2.74 29.16 0.19
C SER A 60 2.70 30.32 1.19
N LYS A 61 2.87 30.04 2.49
CA LYS A 61 2.93 31.07 3.54
C LYS A 61 4.12 32.01 3.36
N ASP A 62 5.28 31.47 2.98
CA ASP A 62 6.50 32.26 2.79
C ASP A 62 6.36 33.21 1.57
N ILE A 63 5.75 32.76 0.47
CA ILE A 63 5.44 33.60 -0.69
C ILE A 63 4.49 34.75 -0.33
N VAL A 64 3.44 34.46 0.44
CA VAL A 64 2.47 35.48 0.87
C VAL A 64 3.18 36.57 1.68
N LYS A 65 4.04 36.17 2.63
CA LYS A 65 4.77 37.07 3.53
C LYS A 65 5.95 37.78 2.89
N SER A 66 6.49 37.27 1.78
CA SER A 66 7.67 37.84 1.13
C SER A 66 7.45 39.29 0.72
N LYS A 67 8.39 40.18 1.07
CA LYS A 67 8.38 41.58 0.65
C LYS A 67 9.12 41.79 -0.68
N ASP A 68 9.93 40.82 -1.07
CA ASP A 68 10.83 40.91 -2.22
C ASP A 68 10.17 40.44 -3.53
N LEU A 69 9.02 39.77 -3.43
CA LEU A 69 8.25 39.32 -4.57
C LEU A 69 7.23 40.36 -5.02
N ALA A 70 7.31 40.76 -6.29
CA ALA A 70 6.28 41.54 -6.96
C ALA A 70 4.92 40.81 -6.95
N PRO A 71 3.78 41.53 -6.93
CA PRO A 71 2.45 40.94 -6.93
C PRO A 71 2.22 39.92 -8.06
N GLU A 72 2.68 40.21 -9.27
CA GLU A 72 2.53 39.33 -10.44
C GLU A 72 3.33 38.03 -10.26
N SER A 73 4.50 38.10 -9.63
CA SER A 73 5.33 36.93 -9.35
C SER A 73 4.67 36.06 -8.27
N LYS A 74 4.08 36.66 -7.24
CA LYS A 74 3.30 35.93 -6.24
C LYS A 74 2.11 35.20 -6.86
N GLU A 75 1.42 35.83 -7.81
CA GLU A 75 0.28 35.22 -8.48
C GLU A 75 0.70 34.03 -9.35
N ARG A 76 1.79 34.16 -10.12
CA ARG A 76 2.34 33.04 -10.89
C ARG A 76 2.71 31.85 -10.00
N LEU A 77 3.40 32.11 -8.89
CA LEU A 77 3.79 31.06 -7.94
C LEU A 77 2.59 30.40 -7.25
N ARG A 78 1.50 31.15 -7.00
CA ARG A 78 0.26 30.56 -6.48
C ARG A 78 -0.36 29.58 -7.45
N VAL A 79 -0.40 29.91 -8.75
CA VAL A 79 -0.91 28.99 -9.78
C VAL A 79 -0.08 27.71 -9.83
N GLU A 80 1.24 27.82 -9.72
CA GLU A 80 2.14 26.67 -9.67
C GLU A 80 1.92 25.81 -8.42
N ILE A 81 1.74 26.42 -7.25
CA ILE A 81 1.38 25.74 -6.00
C ILE A 81 0.06 24.98 -6.15
N GLU A 82 -0.97 25.60 -6.73
CA GLU A 82 -2.26 24.94 -6.93
C GLU A 82 -2.16 23.76 -7.91
N SER A 83 -1.32 23.89 -8.94
CA SER A 83 -1.01 22.76 -9.84
C SER A 83 -0.32 21.62 -9.08
N LEU A 84 0.67 21.94 -8.25
CA LEU A 84 1.40 20.94 -7.47
C LEU A 84 0.51 20.23 -6.44
N LYS A 85 -0.39 20.96 -5.76
CA LYS A 85 -1.39 20.38 -4.84
C LYS A 85 -2.28 19.36 -5.55
N LYS A 86 -2.74 19.67 -6.76
CA LYS A 86 -3.53 18.73 -7.58
C LYS A 86 -2.73 17.50 -7.96
N GLU A 87 -1.48 17.66 -8.38
CA GLU A 87 -0.61 16.54 -8.74
C GLU A 87 -0.37 15.61 -7.54
N ILE A 88 -0.11 16.17 -6.34
CA ILE A 88 0.03 15.39 -5.10
C ILE A 88 -1.24 14.56 -4.83
N GLU A 89 -2.43 15.18 -4.95
CA GLU A 89 -3.70 14.49 -4.73
C GLU A 89 -3.95 13.38 -5.75
N GLU A 90 -3.68 13.64 -7.03
CA GLU A 90 -3.83 12.67 -8.11
C GLU A 90 -2.91 11.48 -7.93
N LYS A 91 -1.63 11.71 -7.65
CA LYS A 91 -0.65 10.64 -7.41
C LYS A 91 -0.96 9.85 -6.16
N TYR A 92 -1.40 10.51 -5.09
CA TYR A 92 -1.86 9.83 -3.89
C TYR A 92 -3.02 8.87 -4.18
N LYS A 93 -4.05 9.34 -4.91
CA LYS A 93 -5.22 8.53 -5.29
C LYS A 93 -4.83 7.37 -6.20
N GLU A 94 -4.00 7.61 -7.20
CA GLU A 94 -3.47 6.60 -8.13
C GLU A 94 -2.79 5.46 -7.35
N LEU A 95 -1.86 5.80 -6.46
CA LEU A 95 -1.13 4.81 -5.66
C LEU A 95 -2.05 4.08 -4.68
N LYS A 96 -2.95 4.80 -4.01
CA LYS A 96 -3.92 4.20 -3.07
C LYS A 96 -4.84 3.19 -3.76
N ALA A 97 -5.33 3.52 -4.96
CA ALA A 97 -6.16 2.62 -5.76
C ALA A 97 -5.38 1.36 -6.15
N ARG A 98 -4.18 1.51 -6.73
CA ARG A 98 -3.32 0.37 -7.11
C ARG A 98 -3.00 -0.56 -5.94
N ILE A 99 -2.65 -0.01 -4.77
CA ILE A 99 -2.37 -0.80 -3.58
C ILE A 99 -3.65 -1.51 -3.09
N SER A 100 -4.80 -0.87 -3.20
CA SER A 100 -6.09 -1.43 -2.78
C SER A 100 -6.59 -2.53 -3.71
N GLU A 101 -6.42 -2.37 -5.02
CA GLU A 101 -6.82 -3.34 -6.06
C GLU A 101 -5.99 -4.63 -6.04
N THR A 102 -4.82 -4.65 -5.42
CA THR A 102 -4.01 -5.88 -5.25
C THR A 102 -4.66 -6.91 -4.30
N LEU A 103 -5.97 -6.81 -4.02
CA LEU A 103 -6.73 -7.81 -3.28
C LEU A 103 -6.79 -9.10 -4.10
N ILE A 104 -6.14 -10.14 -3.57
CA ILE A 104 -6.47 -11.52 -3.93
C ILE A 104 -7.90 -11.77 -3.38
N PRO A 105 -8.84 -12.34 -4.17
CA PRO A 105 -10.23 -12.51 -3.75
C PRO A 105 -10.34 -13.23 -2.40
N ARG A 106 -11.31 -12.78 -1.59
CA ARG A 106 -11.68 -13.39 -0.30
C ARG A 106 -12.24 -14.80 -0.47
#